data_AF-A0A939UI63-F1
#
_entry.id   AF-A0A939UI63-F1
#
_cell.length_a   1.000
_cell.length_b   1.000
_cell.length_c   1.000
_cell.angle_alpha   90.00
_cell.angle_beta   90.00
_cell.angle_gamma   90.00
#
_symmetry.space_group_name_H-M   'P 1'
#
loop_
_entity.id
_entity.type
_entity.pdbx_description
1 polymer ?
#
loop_
_entity_poly.entity_id
_entity_poly.type
_entity_poly.pdbx_seq_one_letter_code
_entity_poly.pdbx_strand_id
1 'polypeptide(L)'
;MQKDPFIVLGVSENVTQDELYRAYKDKRAQYEDKRFEPGEVGADACAKLEEIETAYNDARDILRTRPSVDEENVFAEDVTGSGSDNLDEAERAVKENRMEDAQKILDNCTSRSARWHYIQSAIFYRKNWHSDALKQLEFACNMEPGNAKYAEAKRSLETQMKAHTSEKENSFYNETEKNGEKVYSGPDSAYTTRRGCSVCDCCSSLICADCCCECMGGDLITCC
;
A
#
# COMPACT_ATOMS: atom_id res chain seq x y z
N MET A 1 -15.23 8.23 -40.50
CA MET A 1 -14.33 7.13 -40.87
C MET A 1 -13.09 7.30 -40.01
N GLN A 2 -12.93 6.49 -38.97
CA GLN A 2 -11.79 6.59 -38.05
C GLN A 2 -10.54 6.27 -38.86
N LYS A 3 -9.63 7.24 -38.98
CA LYS A 3 -8.37 7.02 -39.67
C LYS A 3 -7.47 6.22 -38.74
N ASP A 4 -6.68 5.33 -39.31
CA ASP A 4 -5.71 4.56 -38.54
C ASP A 4 -4.71 5.53 -37.87
N PRO A 5 -4.58 5.48 -36.53
CA PRO A 5 -3.74 6.41 -35.78
C PRO A 5 -2.25 6.31 -36.14
N PHE A 6 -1.76 5.12 -36.49
CA PHE A 6 -0.36 4.91 -36.89
C PHE A 6 -0.07 5.55 -38.25
N ILE A 7 -1.05 5.50 -39.16
CA ILE A 7 -0.96 6.16 -40.48
C ILE A 7 -0.99 7.68 -40.33
N VAL A 8 -1.83 8.22 -39.44
CA VAL A 8 -1.89 9.66 -39.16
C VAL A 8 -0.55 10.16 -38.62
N LEU A 9 0.14 9.38 -37.78
CA LEU A 9 1.46 9.70 -37.24
C LEU A 9 2.62 9.34 -38.17
N GLY A 10 2.37 8.54 -39.21
CA GLY A 10 3.39 8.13 -40.18
C GLY A 10 4.38 7.09 -39.62
N VAL A 11 3.94 6.28 -38.67
CA VAL A 11 4.74 5.25 -38.00
C VAL A 11 4.18 3.86 -38.29
N SER A 12 4.98 2.82 -38.09
CA SER A 12 4.48 1.45 -38.20
C SER A 12 3.59 1.09 -37.01
N GLU A 13 2.70 0.12 -37.20
CA GLU A 13 1.81 -0.36 -36.13
C GLU A 13 2.57 -1.02 -34.96
N ASN A 14 3.82 -1.45 -35.17
CA ASN A 14 4.66 -2.12 -34.17
C ASN A 14 5.78 -1.21 -33.64
N VAL A 15 5.58 0.11 -33.70
CA VAL A 15 6.54 1.11 -33.24
C VAL A 15 6.74 1.05 -31.72
N THR A 16 7.95 1.34 -31.25
CA THR A 16 8.22 1.48 -29.81
C THR A 16 7.59 2.76 -29.25
N GLN A 17 7.32 2.82 -27.94
CA GLN A 17 6.71 4.02 -27.31
C GLN A 17 7.56 5.28 -27.51
N ASP A 18 8.89 5.15 -27.45
CA ASP A 18 9.83 6.25 -27.66
C ASP A 18 9.80 6.78 -29.10
N GLU A 19 9.75 5.89 -30.09
CA GLU A 19 9.66 6.25 -31.50
C GLU A 19 8.30 6.87 -31.84
N LEU A 20 7.22 6.36 -31.23
CA LEU A 20 5.88 6.94 -31.34
C LEU A 20 5.87 8.38 -30.83
N TYR A 21 6.48 8.63 -29.67
CA TYR A 21 6.55 9.97 -29.09
C TYR A 21 7.41 10.94 -29.93
N ARG A 22 8.52 10.47 -30.49
CA ARG A 22 9.36 11.27 -31.40
C ARG A 22 8.57 11.68 -32.65
N ALA A 23 7.89 10.73 -33.30
CA ALA A 23 7.09 11.01 -34.48
C ALA A 23 5.93 11.98 -34.19
N TYR A 24 5.27 11.84 -33.04
CA TYR A 24 4.25 12.79 -32.58
C TYR A 24 4.82 14.20 -32.43
N LYS A 25 5.95 14.35 -31.75
CA LYS A 25 6.60 15.65 -31.52
C LYS A 25 7.00 16.31 -32.84
N ASP A 26 7.59 15.55 -33.75
CA ASP A 26 8.04 16.04 -35.05
C ASP A 26 6.86 16.47 -35.94
N LYS A 27 5.74 15.75 -35.91
CA LYS A 27 4.53 16.17 -36.63
C LYS A 27 3.87 17.39 -36.02
N ARG A 28 3.78 17.47 -34.69
CA ARG A 28 3.16 18.62 -34.00
C ARG A 28 3.92 19.91 -34.30
N ALA A 29 5.24 19.87 -34.29
CA ALA A 29 6.10 21.01 -34.59
C ALA A 29 5.85 21.61 -36.00
N GLN A 30 5.41 20.81 -36.97
CA GLN A 30 5.14 21.31 -38.35
C GLN A 30 3.89 22.18 -38.46
N TYR A 31 2.96 22.07 -37.49
CA TYR A 31 1.69 22.78 -37.49
C TYR A 31 1.54 23.74 -36.31
N GLU A 32 2.42 23.66 -35.31
CA GLU A 32 2.38 24.49 -34.10
C GLU A 32 2.47 25.99 -34.41
N ASP A 33 3.42 26.40 -35.25
CA ASP A 33 3.57 27.81 -35.64
C ASP A 33 2.45 28.26 -36.59
N LYS A 34 2.01 27.37 -37.48
CA LYS A 34 0.96 27.65 -38.48
C LYS A 34 -0.40 27.91 -37.86
N ARG A 35 -0.63 27.47 -36.63
CA ARG A 35 -1.85 27.72 -35.87
C ARG A 35 -2.14 29.21 -35.67
N PHE A 36 -1.11 30.04 -35.61
CA PHE A 36 -1.25 31.47 -35.36
C PHE A 36 -1.44 32.30 -36.65
N GLU A 37 -1.40 31.65 -37.82
CA GLU A 37 -1.64 32.31 -39.10
C GLU A 37 -3.11 32.75 -39.24
N PRO A 38 -3.38 33.94 -39.78
CA PRO A 38 -4.75 34.42 -39.94
C PRO A 38 -5.50 33.68 -41.06
N GLY A 39 -6.79 33.44 -40.84
CA GLY A 39 -7.69 32.89 -41.85
C GLY A 39 -7.76 31.36 -41.84
N GLU A 40 -8.01 30.77 -43.01
CA GLU A 40 -8.23 29.33 -43.20
C GLU A 40 -7.01 28.48 -42.82
N VAL A 41 -5.80 29.01 -43.06
CA VAL A 41 -4.53 28.32 -42.77
C VAL A 41 -4.36 28.01 -41.28
N GLY A 42 -4.70 28.96 -40.40
CA GLY A 42 -4.66 28.77 -38.95
C GLY A 42 -5.72 27.79 -38.46
N ALA A 43 -6.92 27.86 -39.03
CA ALA A 43 -8.02 26.93 -38.71
C ALA A 43 -7.68 25.49 -39.10
N ASP A 44 -7.09 25.29 -40.28
CA ASP A 44 -6.64 23.99 -40.75
C ASP A 44 -5.49 23.44 -39.90
N ALA A 45 -4.54 24.29 -39.51
CA ALA A 45 -3.44 23.91 -38.62
C ALA A 45 -3.95 23.49 -37.22
N CYS A 46 -4.93 24.21 -36.65
CA CYS A 46 -5.63 23.79 -35.43
C CYS A 46 -6.24 22.39 -35.58
N ALA A 47 -7.01 22.18 -36.65
CA ALA A 47 -7.68 20.90 -36.89
C ALA A 47 -6.66 19.76 -37.08
N LYS A 48 -5.51 20.03 -37.71
CA LYS A 48 -4.42 19.06 -37.83
C LYS A 48 -3.74 18.74 -36.52
N LEU A 49 -3.55 19.73 -35.65
CA LEU A 49 -2.98 19.49 -34.31
C LEU A 49 -3.90 18.59 -33.47
N GLU A 50 -5.21 18.84 -33.51
CA GLU A 50 -6.21 17.98 -32.84
C GLU A 50 -6.22 16.55 -33.40
N GLU A 51 -6.12 16.40 -34.73
CA GLU A 51 -6.02 15.09 -35.39
C GLU A 51 -4.76 14.33 -34.96
N ILE A 52 -3.62 15.03 -34.83
CA ILE A 52 -2.34 14.46 -34.37
C ILE A 52 -2.42 14.04 -32.89
N GLU A 53 -3.04 14.85 -32.04
CA GLU A 53 -3.21 14.54 -30.61
C GLU A 53 -4.13 13.35 -30.39
N THR A 54 -5.26 13.31 -31.09
CA THR A 54 -6.21 12.19 -31.05
C THR A 54 -5.53 10.90 -31.52
N ALA A 55 -4.81 10.95 -32.65
CA ALA A 55 -4.11 9.80 -33.18
C ALA A 55 -3.00 9.30 -32.23
N TYR A 56 -2.28 10.18 -31.54
CA TYR A 56 -1.27 9.77 -30.56
C TYR A 56 -1.85 9.02 -29.37
N ASN A 57 -2.97 9.53 -28.81
CA ASN A 57 -3.64 8.86 -27.71
C ASN A 57 -4.18 7.49 -28.14
N ASP A 58 -4.85 7.42 -29.30
CA ASP A 58 -5.37 6.16 -29.85
C ASP A 58 -4.26 5.14 -30.12
N ALA A 59 -3.14 5.54 -30.76
CA ALA A 59 -2.00 4.66 -31.01
C ALA A 59 -1.37 4.16 -29.71
N ARG A 60 -1.20 5.03 -28.71
CA ARG A 60 -0.65 4.67 -27.40
C ARG A 60 -1.55 3.66 -26.69
N ASP A 61 -2.85 3.86 -26.73
CA ASP A 61 -3.82 2.96 -26.09
C ASP A 61 -3.86 1.60 -26.78
N ILE A 62 -3.75 1.56 -28.12
CA ILE A 62 -3.61 0.30 -28.88
C ILE A 62 -2.33 -0.43 -28.50
N LEU A 63 -1.18 0.26 -28.43
CA LEU A 63 0.09 -0.35 -28.02
C LEU A 63 0.03 -0.89 -26.59
N ARG A 64 -0.73 -0.23 -25.69
CA ARG A 64 -0.93 -0.67 -24.32
C ARG A 64 -1.88 -1.87 -24.19
N THR A 65 -2.93 -1.91 -25.00
CA THR A 65 -3.98 -2.95 -24.94
C THR A 65 -3.67 -4.18 -25.77
N ARG A 66 -2.60 -4.16 -26.58
CA ARG A 66 -2.14 -5.32 -27.33
C ARG A 66 -1.75 -6.46 -26.38
N PRO A 67 -2.43 -7.62 -26.45
CA PRO A 67 -2.01 -8.80 -25.72
C PRO A 67 -0.67 -9.26 -26.32
N SER A 68 0.38 -9.22 -25.51
CA SER A 68 1.67 -9.82 -25.83
C SER A 68 1.46 -11.33 -25.99
N VAL A 69 1.51 -11.81 -27.23
CA VAL A 69 1.64 -13.22 -27.56
C VAL A 69 3.11 -13.53 -27.41
N ASP A 70 3.54 -13.87 -26.19
CA ASP A 70 4.73 -14.68 -25.88
C ASP A 70 4.91 -14.72 -24.35
N GLU A 71 5.34 -15.88 -23.87
CA GLU A 71 5.46 -16.29 -22.46
C GLU A 71 6.43 -15.43 -21.62
N GLU A 72 6.29 -15.58 -20.30
CA GLU A 72 7.21 -15.13 -19.24
C GLU A 72 7.26 -13.63 -18.88
N ASN A 73 6.34 -13.25 -17.99
CA ASN A 73 6.59 -12.46 -16.77
C ASN A 73 7.91 -11.64 -16.71
N VAL A 74 7.92 -10.44 -17.32
CA VAL A 74 8.83 -9.34 -16.93
C VAL A 74 8.02 -8.04 -16.94
N PHE A 75 7.71 -7.57 -15.73
CA PHE A 75 7.22 -6.24 -15.35
C PHE A 75 7.16 -5.18 -16.46
N ALA A 76 5.96 -4.93 -17.00
CA ALA A 76 5.64 -3.74 -17.77
C ALA A 76 4.96 -2.72 -16.85
N GLU A 77 5.71 -1.67 -16.53
CA GLU A 77 5.35 -0.53 -15.70
C GLU A 77 4.45 0.42 -16.50
N ASP A 78 3.16 0.49 -16.13
CA ASP A 78 2.16 1.39 -16.71
C ASP A 78 2.35 2.80 -16.15
N VAL A 79 3.07 3.66 -16.87
CA VAL A 79 3.09 5.11 -16.63
C VAL A 79 2.00 5.75 -17.46
N THR A 80 0.79 5.83 -16.90
CA THR A 80 -0.21 6.83 -17.30
C THR A 80 -0.32 7.89 -16.21
N GLY A 81 0.10 9.11 -16.58
CA GLY A 81 0.10 10.26 -15.69
C GLY A 81 -1.30 10.76 -15.34
N SER A 82 -1.42 11.24 -14.10
CA SER A 82 -1.93 12.56 -13.73
C SER A 82 -2.46 12.51 -12.28
N GLY A 83 -1.60 12.86 -11.30
CA GLY A 83 -2.00 13.11 -9.90
C GLY A 83 -2.15 11.89 -8.99
N SER A 84 -1.83 10.69 -9.49
CA SER A 84 -1.72 9.43 -8.73
C SER A 84 -0.25 9.00 -8.58
N ASP A 85 0.64 10.00 -8.48
CA ASP A 85 2.10 9.95 -8.49
C ASP A 85 2.67 8.73 -7.75
N ASN A 86 3.13 7.72 -8.49
CA ASN A 86 3.96 6.58 -8.04
C ASN A 86 3.52 5.86 -6.75
N LEU A 87 2.25 6.00 -6.33
CA LEU A 87 1.75 5.39 -5.09
C LEU A 87 1.72 3.87 -5.20
N ASP A 88 1.53 3.33 -6.41
CA ASP A 88 1.64 1.90 -6.70
C ASP A 88 3.06 1.38 -6.46
N GLU A 89 4.07 2.17 -6.84
CA GLU A 89 5.47 1.84 -6.59
C GLU A 89 5.81 1.93 -5.10
N ALA A 90 5.31 2.96 -4.41
CA ALA A 90 5.48 3.08 -2.95
C ALA A 90 4.82 1.90 -2.22
N GLU A 91 3.60 1.50 -2.62
CA GLU A 91 2.90 0.35 -2.03
C GLU A 91 3.65 -0.97 -2.31
N ARG A 92 4.23 -1.13 -3.51
CA ARG A 92 5.10 -2.26 -3.83
C ARG A 92 6.36 -2.27 -2.97
N ALA A 93 7.03 -1.13 -2.82
CA ALA A 93 8.21 -1.01 -1.96
C ALA A 93 7.90 -1.37 -0.49
N VAL A 94 6.74 -0.95 0.03
CA VAL A 94 6.27 -1.36 1.38
C VAL A 94 6.07 -2.88 1.46
N LYS A 95 5.45 -3.50 0.45
CA LYS A 95 5.25 -4.96 0.40
C LYS A 95 6.57 -5.74 0.38
N GLU A 96 7.57 -5.21 -0.32
CA GLU A 96 8.93 -5.76 -0.39
C GLU A 96 9.80 -5.40 0.82
N ASN A 97 9.22 -4.74 1.84
CA ASN A 97 9.91 -4.29 3.05
C ASN A 97 11.02 -3.24 2.81
N ARG A 98 10.99 -2.50 1.70
CA ARG A 98 11.90 -1.40 1.36
C ARG A 98 11.31 -0.05 1.80
N MET A 99 11.35 0.21 3.11
CA MET A 99 10.69 1.38 3.72
C MET A 99 11.33 2.71 3.32
N GLU A 100 12.65 2.73 3.12
CA GLU A 100 13.41 3.91 2.72
C GLU A 100 13.06 4.33 1.29
N ASP A 101 12.92 3.37 0.39
CA ASP A 101 12.54 3.62 -1.00
C ASP A 101 11.07 4.06 -1.08
N ALA A 102 10.18 3.40 -0.33
CA ALA A 102 8.80 3.83 -0.21
C ALA A 102 8.68 5.28 0.28
N GLN A 103 9.47 5.67 1.30
CA GLN A 103 9.47 7.04 1.81
C GLN A 103 9.95 8.04 0.75
N LYS A 104 11.04 7.74 0.03
CA LYS A 104 11.53 8.62 -1.05
C LYS A 104 10.48 8.82 -2.14
N ILE A 105 9.77 7.76 -2.52
CA ILE A 105 8.70 7.84 -3.51
C ILE A 105 7.59 8.76 -3.00
N LEU A 106 7.15 8.56 -1.75
CA LEU A 106 6.12 9.40 -1.12
C LEU A 106 6.53 10.86 -0.94
N ASP A 107 7.81 11.13 -0.67
CA ASP A 107 8.36 12.48 -0.51
C ASP A 107 8.34 13.26 -1.83
N ASN A 108 8.43 12.54 -2.96
CA ASN A 108 8.33 13.12 -4.31
C ASN A 108 6.89 13.32 -4.77
N CYS A 109 5.90 12.73 -4.09
CA CYS A 109 4.49 12.94 -4.42
C CYS A 109 4.05 14.37 -4.07
N THR A 110 3.44 15.06 -5.02
CA THR A 110 2.94 16.43 -4.81
C THR A 110 1.58 16.46 -4.11
N SER A 111 0.75 15.43 -4.33
CA SER A 111 -0.59 15.29 -3.77
C SER A 111 -0.61 14.34 -2.57
N ARG A 112 -1.12 14.83 -1.44
CA ARG A 112 -1.36 14.02 -0.22
C ARG A 112 -2.79 13.50 -0.21
N SER A 113 -3.06 12.54 -1.07
CA SER A 113 -4.36 11.85 -1.13
C SER A 113 -4.56 10.91 0.07
N ALA A 114 -5.78 10.40 0.25
CA ALA A 114 -6.07 9.40 1.28
C ALA A 114 -5.17 8.16 1.15
N ARG A 115 -4.89 7.75 -0.09
CA ARG A 115 -3.98 6.63 -0.40
C ARG A 115 -2.54 6.91 0.01
N TRP A 116 -2.04 8.14 -0.18
CA TRP A 116 -0.73 8.56 0.31
C TRP A 116 -0.63 8.38 1.84
N HIS A 117 -1.63 8.87 2.56
CA HIS A 117 -1.69 8.74 4.03
C HIS A 117 -1.76 7.29 4.49
N TYR A 118 -2.49 6.44 3.76
CA TYR A 118 -2.54 5.01 4.03
C TYR A 118 -1.15 4.35 3.89
N ILE A 119 -0.41 4.62 2.81
CA ILE A 119 0.92 4.03 2.61
C ILE A 119 1.91 4.58 3.67
N GLN A 120 1.85 5.87 3.98
CA GLN A 120 2.66 6.48 5.04
C GLN A 120 2.41 5.82 6.40
N SER A 121 1.16 5.46 6.71
CA SER A 121 0.83 4.74 7.94
C SER A 121 1.52 3.38 8.05
N ALA A 122 1.66 2.65 6.94
CA ALA A 122 2.32 1.36 6.90
C ALA A 122 3.84 1.50 7.13
N ILE A 123 4.46 2.55 6.58
CA ILE A 123 5.87 2.87 6.83
C ILE A 123 6.11 3.18 8.31
N PHE A 124 5.26 4.02 8.93
CA PHE A 124 5.37 4.34 10.35
C PHE A 124 5.14 3.13 11.25
N TYR A 125 4.19 2.26 10.89
CA TYR A 125 3.95 1.03 11.62
C TYR A 125 5.20 0.14 11.64
N ARG A 126 5.89 0.01 10.50
CA ARG A 126 7.16 -0.75 10.39
C ARG A 126 8.31 -0.12 11.17
N LYS A 127 8.29 1.19 11.39
CA LYS A 127 9.23 1.93 12.24
C LYS A 127 8.89 1.87 13.74
N ASN A 128 7.86 1.13 14.13
CA ASN A 128 7.29 1.10 15.49
C ASN A 128 6.75 2.46 15.98
N TRP A 129 6.45 3.38 15.06
CA TRP A 129 5.82 4.67 15.37
C TRP A 129 4.31 4.53 15.31
N HIS A 130 3.74 3.69 16.18
CA HIS A 130 2.33 3.31 16.14
C HIS A 130 1.38 4.49 16.33
N SER A 131 1.73 5.44 17.20
CA SER A 131 0.94 6.66 17.41
C SER A 131 0.84 7.53 16.15
N ASP A 132 1.93 7.65 15.39
CA ASP A 132 1.94 8.44 14.16
C ASP A 132 1.30 7.66 13.00
N ALA A 133 1.48 6.34 12.94
CA ALA A 133 0.76 5.48 12.01
C ALA A 133 -0.76 5.61 12.19
N LEU A 134 -1.24 5.66 13.43
CA LEU A 134 -2.66 5.84 13.72
C LEU A 134 -3.20 7.17 13.19
N LYS A 135 -2.51 8.28 13.46
CA LYS A 135 -2.91 9.61 12.93
C LYS A 135 -3.00 9.62 11.41
N GLN A 136 -2.06 8.96 10.71
CA GLN A 136 -2.11 8.86 9.25
C GLN A 136 -3.34 8.07 8.76
N LEU A 137 -3.69 6.98 9.44
CA LEU A 137 -4.92 6.23 9.13
C LEU A 137 -6.19 7.06 9.39
N GLU A 138 -6.18 7.94 10.41
CA GLU A 138 -7.28 8.88 10.65
C GLU A 138 -7.45 9.87 9.52
N PHE A 139 -6.36 10.47 9.03
CA PHE A 139 -6.41 11.33 7.85
C PHE A 139 -6.97 10.59 6.63
N ALA A 140 -6.52 9.35 6.39
CA ALA A 140 -7.01 8.52 5.29
C ALA A 140 -8.52 8.23 5.40
N CYS A 141 -9.01 7.86 6.60
CA CYS A 141 -10.44 7.59 6.83
C CYS A 141 -11.30 8.86 6.71
N ASN A 142 -10.78 10.02 7.15
CA ASN A 142 -11.50 11.29 7.04
C ASN A 142 -11.60 11.78 5.59
N MET A 143 -10.58 11.52 4.77
CA MET A 143 -10.58 11.86 3.36
C MET A 143 -11.46 10.92 2.52
N GLU A 144 -11.42 9.61 2.81
CA GLU A 144 -12.23 8.60 2.12
C GLU A 144 -13.05 7.76 3.13
N PRO A 145 -14.16 8.29 3.66
CA PRO A 145 -14.98 7.59 4.65
C PRO A 145 -15.68 6.34 4.11
N GLY A 146 -15.83 6.24 2.77
CA GLY A 146 -16.39 5.05 2.11
C GLY A 146 -15.40 3.89 1.96
N ASN A 147 -14.12 4.08 2.29
CA ASN A 147 -13.08 3.09 2.08
C ASN A 147 -12.94 2.16 3.30
N ALA A 148 -13.55 0.98 3.21
CA ALA A 148 -13.53 -0.02 4.29
C ALA A 148 -12.10 -0.47 4.68
N LYS A 149 -11.16 -0.49 3.72
CA LYS A 149 -9.77 -0.92 3.96
C LYS A 149 -9.07 -0.01 4.98
N TYR A 150 -9.30 1.30 4.89
CA TYR A 150 -8.67 2.26 5.80
C TYR A 150 -9.27 2.18 7.20
N ALA A 151 -10.59 2.06 7.29
CA ALA A 151 -11.29 1.90 8.56
C ALA A 151 -10.88 0.60 9.28
N GLU A 152 -10.75 -0.50 8.55
CA GLU A 152 -10.28 -1.77 9.08
C GLU A 152 -8.83 -1.69 9.58
N ALA A 153 -7.94 -1.11 8.78
CA ALA A 153 -6.55 -0.92 9.17
C ALA A 153 -6.42 -0.07 10.44
N LYS A 154 -7.19 1.02 10.54
CA LYS A 154 -7.26 1.86 11.75
C LYS A 154 -7.69 1.04 12.96
N ARG A 155 -8.82 0.33 12.86
CA ARG A 155 -9.38 -0.48 13.95
C ARG A 155 -8.42 -1.59 14.41
N SER A 156 -7.75 -2.23 13.46
CA SER A 156 -6.72 -3.25 13.75
C SER A 156 -5.58 -2.67 14.59
N LEU A 157 -5.05 -1.50 14.19
CA LEU A 157 -3.97 -0.84 14.91
C LEU A 157 -4.39 -0.38 16.32
N GLU A 158 -5.57 0.23 16.46
CA GLU A 158 -6.09 0.64 17.77
C GLU A 158 -6.24 -0.54 18.74
N THR A 159 -6.66 -1.70 18.23
CA THR A 159 -6.82 -2.91 19.03
C THR A 159 -5.46 -3.40 19.53
N GLN A 160 -4.43 -3.41 18.67
CA GLN A 160 -3.07 -3.77 19.04
C GLN A 160 -2.49 -2.83 20.10
N MET A 161 -2.70 -1.51 19.95
CA MET A 161 -2.22 -0.52 20.93
C MET A 161 -2.91 -0.66 22.29
N LYS A 162 -4.21 -0.98 22.31
CA LYS A 162 -4.96 -1.22 23.56
C LYS A 162 -4.48 -2.49 24.27
N ALA A 163 -4.17 -3.55 23.54
CA ALA A 163 -3.63 -4.79 24.11
C ALA A 163 -2.33 -4.53 24.88
N HIS A 164 -1.36 -3.86 24.25
CA HIS A 164 -0.08 -3.50 24.89
C HIS A 164 -0.23 -2.54 26.09
N THR A 165 -1.28 -1.72 26.10
CA THR A 165 -1.57 -0.83 27.24
C THR A 165 -2.19 -1.62 28.40
N SER A 166 -3.13 -2.51 28.09
CA SER A 166 -3.82 -3.33 29.09
C SER A 166 -2.90 -4.33 29.80
N GLU A 167 -1.85 -4.83 29.15
CA GLU A 167 -0.82 -5.67 29.78
C GLU A 167 -0.02 -4.91 30.85
N LYS A 168 0.21 -3.60 30.67
CA LYS A 168 0.90 -2.76 31.66
C LYS A 168 0.02 -2.41 32.85
N GLU A 169 -1.28 -2.19 32.64
CA GLU A 169 -2.22 -1.94 33.73
C GLU A 169 -2.55 -3.19 34.55
N ASN A 170 -2.56 -4.37 33.92
CA ASN A 170 -2.75 -5.65 34.62
C ASN A 170 -1.51 -6.10 35.42
N SER A 171 -0.35 -5.44 35.26
CA SER A 171 0.83 -5.66 36.09
C SER A 171 0.77 -4.90 37.42
N PHE A 172 0.03 -3.78 37.48
CA PHE A 172 -0.04 -2.94 38.68
C PHE A 172 -1.03 -3.47 39.75
N TYR A 173 -2.11 -4.14 39.35
CA TYR A 173 -3.11 -4.68 40.28
C TYR A 173 -2.92 -6.17 40.67
N ASN A 174 -1.94 -6.87 40.10
CA ASN A 174 -1.65 -8.28 40.45
C ASN A 174 -0.46 -8.44 41.42
N GLU A 175 -0.01 -7.36 42.07
CA GLU A 175 1.07 -7.38 43.07
C GLU A 175 0.58 -7.08 44.50
N THR A 176 -0.70 -7.35 44.80
CA THR A 176 -1.23 -7.28 46.19
C THR A 176 -1.79 -8.59 46.72
N GLU A 177 -1.52 -9.73 46.06
CA GLU A 177 -1.91 -11.06 46.58
C GLU A 177 -0.71 -11.96 46.92
N LYS A 178 0.43 -11.36 47.27
CA LYS A 178 1.56 -12.06 47.90
C LYS A 178 1.94 -11.40 49.22
N ASN A 179 1.04 -11.44 50.20
CA ASN A 179 1.35 -11.71 51.61
C ASN A 179 0.11 -11.53 52.49
N GLY A 180 -0.34 -12.65 53.07
CA GLY A 180 -0.99 -12.74 54.38
C GLY A 180 -2.25 -11.90 54.62
N GLU A 181 -3.43 -12.51 54.47
CA GLU A 181 -4.26 -12.94 55.61
C GLU A 181 -5.60 -13.50 55.09
N LYS A 182 -5.98 -14.65 55.65
CA LYS A 182 -7.25 -15.32 55.38
C LYS A 182 -8.40 -14.45 55.89
N VAL A 183 -9.15 -13.81 55.00
CA VAL A 183 -10.46 -13.28 55.34
C VAL A 183 -11.52 -14.32 54.94
N TYR A 184 -12.07 -14.99 55.95
CA TYR A 184 -13.28 -15.79 55.84
C TYR A 184 -14.44 -14.85 55.47
N SER A 185 -15.08 -15.06 54.32
CA SER A 185 -16.35 -14.40 54.00
C SER A 185 -17.25 -15.36 53.22
N GLY A 186 -18.24 -15.90 53.96
CA GLY A 186 -19.62 -16.21 53.55
C GLY A 186 -19.89 -16.92 52.22
N PRO A 187 -20.60 -18.06 52.23
CA PRO A 187 -21.08 -18.68 51.01
C PRO A 187 -22.36 -17.96 50.56
N ASP A 188 -22.41 -17.41 49.35
CA ASP A 188 -23.62 -17.51 48.53
C ASP A 188 -23.42 -17.12 47.06
N SER A 189 -23.96 -17.99 46.21
CA SER A 189 -24.39 -17.76 44.83
C SER A 189 -23.34 -17.64 43.72
N ALA A 190 -22.89 -18.84 43.30
CA ALA A 190 -22.87 -19.38 41.93
C ALA A 190 -23.02 -18.45 40.71
N TYR A 191 -22.18 -18.76 39.71
CA TYR A 191 -22.10 -18.26 38.32
C TYR A 191 -21.18 -17.06 38.07
N THR A 192 -19.89 -17.21 38.38
CA THR A 192 -18.83 -16.50 37.65
C THR A 192 -18.00 -17.49 36.86
N THR A 193 -17.96 -17.24 35.56
CA THR A 193 -17.26 -18.00 34.53
C THR A 193 -15.80 -18.22 34.91
N ARG A 194 -15.51 -19.47 35.23
CA ARG A 194 -14.21 -20.14 35.26
C ARG A 194 -13.26 -19.60 34.18
N ARG A 195 -12.43 -18.60 34.50
CA ARG A 195 -11.19 -18.30 33.76
C ARG A 195 -10.14 -19.35 34.15
N GLY A 196 -10.35 -20.58 33.68
CA GLY A 196 -9.32 -21.61 33.71
C GLY A 196 -8.36 -21.37 32.56
N CYS A 197 -7.07 -21.35 32.83
CA CYS A 197 -6.04 -21.53 31.80
C CYS A 197 -6.42 -22.77 30.98
N SER A 198 -6.49 -22.63 29.65
CA SER A 198 -6.85 -23.77 28.83
C SER A 198 -5.71 -24.79 28.86
N VAL A 199 -6.03 -26.08 28.63
CA VAL A 199 -4.98 -27.11 28.51
C VAL A 199 -3.97 -26.75 27.41
N CYS A 200 -4.38 -25.96 26.41
CA CYS A 200 -3.52 -25.44 25.36
C CYS A 200 -2.49 -24.43 25.90
N ASP A 201 -2.86 -23.57 26.85
CA ASP A 201 -1.89 -22.62 27.47
C ASP A 201 -0.85 -23.34 28.32
N CYS A 202 -1.26 -24.44 29.00
CA CYS A 202 -0.33 -25.30 29.73
C CYS A 202 0.61 -26.06 28.77
N CYS A 203 0.11 -26.58 27.66
CA CYS A 203 0.94 -27.29 26.69
C CYS A 203 1.91 -26.34 25.95
N SER A 204 1.48 -25.12 25.58
CA SER A 204 2.35 -24.14 24.91
C SER A 204 3.46 -23.63 25.82
N SER A 205 3.18 -23.45 27.13
CA SER A 205 4.20 -23.06 28.11
C SER A 205 5.19 -24.19 28.39
N LEU A 206 4.75 -25.46 28.40
CA LEU A 206 5.63 -26.62 28.56
C LEU A 206 6.53 -26.85 27.32
N ILE A 207 6.02 -26.66 26.11
CA ILE A 207 6.84 -26.75 24.87
C ILE A 207 7.89 -25.65 24.82
N CYS A 208 7.54 -24.40 25.17
CA CYS A 208 8.51 -23.32 25.24
C CYS A 208 9.58 -23.56 26.32
N ALA A 209 9.22 -24.15 27.46
CA ALA A 209 10.17 -24.54 28.50
C ALA A 209 11.12 -25.66 28.04
N ASP A 210 10.60 -26.66 27.32
CA ASP A 210 11.37 -27.77 26.75
C ASP A 210 12.38 -27.27 25.70
N CYS A 211 11.96 -26.40 24.78
CA CYS A 211 12.86 -25.77 23.81
C CYS A 211 13.91 -24.84 24.44
N CYS A 212 13.59 -24.17 25.55
CA CYS A 212 14.55 -23.32 26.27
C CYS A 212 15.58 -24.13 27.06
N CYS A 213 15.23 -25.32 27.54
CA CYS A 213 16.15 -26.24 28.23
C CYS A 213 17.15 -26.90 27.25
N GLU A 214 16.74 -27.18 26.01
CA GLU A 214 17.61 -27.78 24.97
C GLU A 214 18.64 -26.79 24.38
N CYS A 215 18.37 -25.48 24.39
CA CYS A 215 19.30 -24.47 23.85
C CYS A 215 20.33 -23.93 24.87
N MET A 216 20.22 -24.28 26.16
CA MET A 216 21.18 -23.87 27.21
C MET A 216 21.82 -25.04 27.98
N GLY A 217 21.76 -26.26 27.45
CA GLY A 217 22.64 -27.36 27.85
C GLY A 217 22.45 -27.83 29.30
N GLY A 218 21.26 -28.33 29.63
CA GLY A 218 21.02 -29.00 30.91
C GLY A 218 19.93 -30.06 30.82
N ASP A 219 20.34 -31.32 30.73
CA ASP A 219 19.47 -32.48 30.91
C ASP A 219 18.79 -32.41 32.28
N LEU A 220 17.46 -32.29 32.31
CA LEU A 220 16.65 -32.48 33.52
C LEU A 220 15.74 -33.71 33.45
N ILE A 221 16.00 -34.64 32.52
CA ILE A 221 15.56 -36.03 32.64
C ILE A 221 16.64 -36.95 32.06
N THR A 222 17.35 -37.67 32.92
CA THR A 222 18.13 -38.84 32.49
C THR A 222 17.15 -39.87 31.97
N CYS A 223 17.21 -40.20 30.68
CA CYS A 223 16.51 -41.37 30.15
C CYS A 223 17.03 -42.61 30.88
N CYS A 224 16.20 -43.17 31.77
CA CYS A 224 16.27 -44.53 32.28
C CYS A 224 14.94 -45.20 31.98
#